data_AF-A0A2N9GUK2-F1
#
_entry.id   AF-A0A2N9GUK2-F1
#
_cell.length_a   1.000
_cell.length_b   1.000
_cell.length_c   1.000
_cell.angle_alpha   90.00
_cell.angle_beta   90.00
_cell.angle_gamma   90.00
#
_symmetry.space_group_name_H-M   'P 1'
#
loop_
_entity.id
_entity.type
_entity.pdbx_description
1 polymer ?
#
loop_
_entity_poly.entity_id
_entity_poly.type
_entity_poly.pdbx_seq_one_letter_code
_entity_poly.pdbx_strand_id
1 'polypeptide(L)'
;MLVMNNGEEDVNGDTFAERAESYYEKRPQLLSLLQDLYNGYVTLSDRYIQTLAKHHHNYYHPPHHHRRHSSQISALDQEEHIDSDAESSLSYQQPQLMLANNVLDGDAIVADLVIKNVEYDMLVHEISIMERRYTESSRKIGLQKSLLEVLESERLMLLNENASLGYRVTALVEENKGLASESMFMKRKASELARCVLKMREDHRVFMLNRKIEDLQGQVYGLERRNKEYYEQLVKKDQPVKQDKGCIEKNAYDVGLDGCFKTEVINQKLKKGDRNGIGKGSVGGKRRSSLWERVKNMDLFLCGLDPTCT
;
A
#
# COMPACT_ATOMS: atom_id res chain seq x y z
N MET A 1 -30.32 1.23 -51.96
CA MET A 1 -29.11 2.07 -51.87
C MET A 1 -28.88 2.34 -50.40
N LEU A 2 -28.26 1.38 -49.69
CA LEU A 2 -27.88 1.56 -48.29
C LEU A 2 -26.49 2.20 -48.32
N VAL A 3 -26.45 3.48 -47.97
CA VAL A 3 -25.21 4.21 -47.75
C VAL A 3 -24.54 3.55 -46.54
N MET A 4 -23.61 2.64 -46.81
CA MET A 4 -22.64 2.19 -45.83
C MET A 4 -21.69 3.37 -45.65
N ASN A 5 -21.90 4.12 -44.57
CA ASN A 5 -21.00 5.17 -44.16
C ASN A 5 -19.69 4.50 -43.73
N ASN A 6 -18.74 4.39 -44.67
CA ASN A 6 -17.35 4.08 -44.39
C ASN A 6 -16.70 5.35 -43.83
N GLY A 7 -16.57 5.39 -42.51
CA GLY A 7 -15.95 6.46 -41.74
C GLY A 7 -16.50 6.33 -40.32
N GLU A 8 -15.77 5.88 -39.32
CA GLU A 8 -14.35 6.03 -39.05
C GLU A 8 -13.75 4.66 -38.67
N GLU A 9 -12.69 4.23 -39.36
CA GLU A 9 -11.67 3.39 -38.74
C GLU A 9 -10.98 4.25 -37.69
N ASP A 10 -11.66 4.49 -36.58
CA ASP A 10 -11.07 5.23 -35.48
C ASP A 10 -10.15 4.27 -34.75
N VAL A 11 -8.87 4.65 -34.76
CA VAL A 11 -7.71 4.03 -34.15
C VAL A 11 -7.87 4.08 -32.62
N ASN A 12 -8.91 3.45 -32.08
CA ASN A 12 -9.22 3.42 -30.66
C ASN A 12 -9.20 1.98 -30.18
N GLY A 13 -8.02 1.54 -29.76
CA GLY A 13 -7.83 0.26 -29.08
C GLY A 13 -6.54 -0.47 -29.42
N ASP A 14 -5.38 0.21 -29.39
CA ASP A 14 -4.09 -0.46 -29.51
C ASP A 14 -3.73 -1.27 -28.25
N THR A 15 -4.44 -1.04 -27.13
CA THR A 15 -4.29 -1.81 -25.90
C THR A 15 -5.46 -2.77 -25.65
N PHE A 16 -5.15 -3.89 -24.95
CA PHE A 16 -6.15 -4.91 -24.59
C PHE A 16 -7.29 -4.35 -23.74
N ALA A 17 -7.00 -3.38 -22.86
CA ALA A 17 -7.98 -2.76 -21.97
C ALA A 17 -9.05 -1.98 -22.76
N GLU A 18 -8.63 -1.14 -23.71
CA GLU A 18 -9.54 -0.36 -24.55
C GLU A 18 -10.41 -1.25 -25.45
N ARG A 19 -9.86 -2.36 -25.96
CA ARG A 19 -10.66 -3.36 -26.70
C ARG A 19 -11.71 -4.03 -25.81
N ALA A 20 -11.35 -4.37 -24.57
CA ALA A 20 -12.30 -4.95 -23.63
C ALA A 20 -13.41 -3.96 -23.27
N GLU A 21 -13.05 -2.70 -23.01
CA GLU A 21 -13.99 -1.63 -22.72
C GLU A 21 -14.96 -1.38 -23.88
N SER A 22 -14.46 -1.24 -25.11
CA SER A 22 -15.30 -1.09 -26.31
C SER A 22 -16.22 -2.30 -26.55
N TYR A 23 -15.75 -3.52 -26.27
CA TYR A 23 -16.58 -4.72 -26.35
C TYR A 23 -17.74 -4.67 -25.34
N TYR A 24 -17.47 -4.32 -24.08
CA TYR A 24 -18.51 -4.25 -23.06
C TYR A 24 -19.47 -3.08 -23.26
N GLU A 25 -19.03 -1.96 -23.84
CA GLU A 25 -19.89 -0.84 -24.22
C GLU A 25 -20.84 -1.19 -25.40
N LYS A 26 -20.35 -1.94 -26.40
CA LYS A 26 -21.16 -2.32 -27.57
C LYS A 26 -22.08 -3.53 -27.30
N ARG A 27 -21.78 -4.32 -26.26
CA ARG A 27 -22.52 -5.55 -25.91
C ARG A 27 -24.03 -5.32 -25.68
N PRO A 28 -24.51 -4.28 -25.00
CA PRO A 28 -25.95 -4.02 -24.83
C PRO A 28 -26.66 -3.77 -26.15
N GLN A 29 -26.03 -3.04 -27.08
CA GLN A 29 -26.60 -2.73 -28.39
C GLN A 29 -26.72 -4.01 -29.24
N LEU A 30 -25.70 -4.89 -29.18
CA LEU A 30 -25.73 -6.19 -29.84
C LEU A 30 -26.82 -7.11 -29.25
N LEU A 31 -26.97 -7.12 -27.92
CA LEU A 31 -28.03 -7.89 -27.26
C LEU A 31 -29.42 -7.38 -27.64
N SER A 32 -29.61 -6.05 -27.73
CA SER A 32 -30.85 -5.45 -28.21
C SER A 32 -31.17 -5.89 -29.64
N LEU A 33 -30.19 -5.82 -30.54
CA LEU A 33 -30.37 -6.25 -31.94
C LEU A 33 -30.72 -7.74 -32.04
N LEU A 34 -30.08 -8.58 -31.23
CA LEU A 34 -30.35 -10.02 -31.20
C LEU A 34 -31.77 -10.31 -30.68
N GLN A 35 -32.21 -9.56 -29.66
CA GLN A 35 -33.56 -9.65 -29.15
C GLN A 35 -34.60 -9.23 -30.20
N ASP A 36 -34.34 -8.15 -30.94
CA ASP A 36 -35.22 -7.67 -32.01
C ASP A 36 -35.31 -8.68 -33.16
N LEU A 37 -34.18 -9.28 -33.55
CA LEU A 37 -34.13 -10.37 -34.54
C LEU A 37 -34.91 -11.60 -34.07
N TYR A 38 -34.71 -12.02 -32.83
CA TYR A 38 -35.43 -13.15 -32.23
C TYR A 38 -36.94 -12.88 -32.21
N ASN A 39 -37.36 -11.70 -31.73
CA ASN A 39 -38.76 -11.30 -31.72
C ASN A 39 -39.35 -11.25 -33.14
N GLY A 40 -38.58 -10.76 -34.11
CA GLY A 40 -38.95 -10.75 -35.52
C GLY A 40 -39.14 -12.16 -36.09
N TYR A 41 -38.22 -13.08 -35.78
CA TYR A 41 -38.32 -14.48 -36.15
C TYR A 41 -39.56 -15.13 -35.54
N VAL A 42 -39.79 -14.98 -34.23
CA VAL A 42 -40.97 -15.52 -33.52
C VAL A 42 -42.27 -14.96 -34.12
N THR A 43 -42.32 -13.66 -34.39
CA THR A 43 -43.51 -13.04 -35.00
C THR A 43 -43.74 -13.53 -36.44
N LEU A 44 -42.67 -13.81 -37.19
CA LEU A 44 -42.76 -14.34 -38.54
C LEU A 44 -43.20 -15.81 -38.54
N SER A 45 -42.64 -16.63 -37.67
CA SER A 45 -43.00 -18.03 -37.52
C SER A 45 -44.43 -18.18 -37.01
N ASP A 46 -44.87 -17.36 -36.05
CA ASP A 46 -46.27 -17.32 -35.61
C ASP A 46 -47.22 -16.95 -36.74
N ARG A 47 -46.86 -15.95 -37.57
CA ARG A 47 -47.67 -15.60 -38.76
C ARG A 47 -47.68 -16.72 -39.79
N TYR A 48 -46.56 -17.41 -40.00
CA TYR A 48 -46.49 -18.54 -40.91
C TYR A 48 -47.37 -19.69 -40.44
N ILE A 49 -47.29 -20.07 -39.16
CA ILE A 49 -48.14 -21.09 -38.52
C ILE A 49 -49.61 -20.68 -38.59
N GLN A 50 -49.93 -19.42 -38.27
CA GLN A 50 -51.29 -18.90 -38.40
C GLN A 50 -51.79 -18.89 -39.86
N THR A 51 -50.93 -18.65 -40.84
CA THR A 51 -51.29 -18.68 -42.27
C THR A 51 -51.55 -20.11 -42.72
N LEU A 52 -50.73 -21.08 -42.30
CA LEU A 52 -50.98 -22.50 -42.48
C LEU A 52 -52.31 -22.94 -41.84
N ALA A 53 -52.57 -22.49 -40.61
CA ALA A 53 -53.81 -22.76 -39.90
C ALA A 53 -55.02 -22.09 -40.58
N LYS A 54 -54.89 -20.86 -41.10
CA LYS A 54 -55.94 -20.17 -41.87
C LYS A 54 -56.20 -20.85 -43.21
N HIS A 55 -55.18 -21.40 -43.87
CA HIS A 55 -55.34 -22.19 -45.09
C HIS A 55 -56.06 -23.53 -44.81
N HIS A 56 -55.93 -24.06 -43.59
CA HIS A 56 -56.70 -25.20 -43.10
C HIS A 56 -58.11 -24.82 -42.56
N HIS A 57 -58.33 -23.58 -42.10
CA HIS A 57 -59.62 -23.14 -41.55
C HIS A 57 -60.64 -22.67 -42.60
N ASN A 58 -60.25 -22.47 -43.87
CA ASN A 58 -61.21 -22.25 -44.95
C ASN A 58 -62.01 -23.50 -45.35
N TYR A 59 -61.72 -24.65 -44.76
CA TYR A 59 -62.55 -25.85 -44.93
C TYR A 59 -63.44 -26.19 -43.73
N TYR A 60 -63.15 -25.73 -42.50
CA TYR A 60 -64.03 -25.99 -41.33
C TYR A 60 -63.79 -24.96 -40.22
N HIS A 61 -64.85 -24.29 -39.76
CA HIS A 61 -64.90 -23.46 -38.55
C HIS A 61 -65.71 -24.19 -37.43
N PRO A 62 -65.59 -23.77 -36.14
CA PRO A 62 -65.12 -24.59 -35.01
C PRO A 62 -66.19 -24.83 -33.90
N PRO A 63 -65.84 -25.33 -32.69
CA PRO A 63 -65.50 -24.39 -31.59
C PRO A 63 -64.51 -24.86 -30.48
N HIS A 64 -63.88 -23.85 -29.86
CA HIS A 64 -63.45 -23.68 -28.45
C HIS A 64 -62.62 -24.76 -27.71
N HIS A 65 -61.49 -24.35 -27.10
CA HIS A 65 -61.26 -24.40 -25.64
C HIS A 65 -60.06 -23.55 -25.17
N HIS A 66 -60.12 -23.20 -23.89
CA HIS A 66 -59.44 -22.20 -23.06
C HIS A 66 -57.90 -22.29 -22.95
N ARG A 67 -57.18 -21.15 -22.97
CA ARG A 67 -56.78 -20.31 -21.82
C ARG A 67 -56.13 -21.08 -20.65
N ARG A 68 -54.79 -20.99 -20.52
CA ARG A 68 -54.09 -20.78 -19.23
C ARG A 68 -52.63 -20.34 -19.42
N HIS A 69 -52.33 -19.15 -18.88
CA HIS A 69 -50.99 -18.72 -18.45
C HIS A 69 -50.48 -19.65 -17.35
N SER A 70 -49.19 -19.99 -17.37
CA SER A 70 -48.39 -20.10 -16.14
C SER A 70 -46.89 -20.10 -16.46
N SER A 71 -46.22 -19.04 -16.07
CA SER A 71 -44.77 -18.86 -15.99
C SER A 71 -44.27 -19.29 -14.61
N GLN A 72 -43.33 -20.24 -14.54
CA GLN A 72 -42.34 -20.45 -13.46
C GLN A 72 -41.16 -21.19 -14.13
N ILE A 73 -40.02 -20.56 -14.43
CA ILE A 73 -38.84 -20.36 -13.57
C ILE A 73 -38.60 -21.52 -12.60
N SER A 74 -37.75 -22.46 -13.01
CA SER A 74 -36.87 -23.18 -12.10
C SER A 74 -35.55 -23.42 -12.83
N ALA A 75 -34.54 -22.65 -12.43
CA ALA A 75 -33.14 -22.93 -12.69
C ALA A 75 -32.76 -24.27 -12.04
N LEU A 76 -32.14 -25.17 -12.79
CA LEU A 76 -31.01 -25.95 -12.32
C LEU A 76 -30.35 -26.69 -13.48
N ASP A 77 -29.03 -26.72 -13.40
CA ASP A 77 -28.05 -27.17 -14.37
C ASP A 77 -28.37 -28.53 -15.02
N GLN A 78 -28.29 -28.55 -16.35
CA GLN A 78 -27.80 -29.70 -17.09
C GLN A 78 -27.21 -29.21 -18.42
N GLU A 79 -25.88 -29.17 -18.47
CA GLU A 79 -25.12 -29.19 -19.71
C GLU A 79 -25.50 -30.48 -20.47
N GLU A 80 -26.52 -30.40 -21.31
CA GLU A 80 -26.67 -31.34 -22.41
C GLU A 80 -26.13 -30.66 -23.67
N HIS A 81 -24.93 -31.09 -24.00
CA HIS A 81 -24.29 -30.98 -25.29
C HIS A 81 -25.25 -31.49 -26.37
N ILE A 82 -26.04 -30.60 -26.95
CA ILE A 82 -26.84 -30.90 -28.14
C ILE A 82 -25.88 -30.87 -29.33
N ASP A 83 -25.11 -31.95 -29.51
CA ASP A 83 -24.65 -32.35 -30.83
C ASP A 83 -25.90 -32.81 -31.59
N SER A 84 -26.57 -31.87 -32.25
CA SER A 84 -27.53 -32.22 -33.29
C SER A 84 -26.73 -32.72 -34.49
N ASP A 85 -26.37 -34.00 -34.44
CA ASP A 85 -26.19 -34.83 -35.63
C ASP A 85 -27.53 -34.86 -36.37
N ALA A 86 -27.79 -33.81 -37.13
CA ALA A 86 -28.81 -33.81 -38.17
C ALA A 86 -28.30 -34.67 -39.33
N GLU A 87 -28.13 -35.98 -39.09
CA GLU A 87 -28.21 -36.97 -40.16
C GLU A 87 -29.64 -36.94 -40.70
N SER A 88 -29.88 -35.98 -41.60
CA SER A 88 -31.03 -35.95 -42.47
C SER A 88 -31.00 -37.22 -43.32
N SER A 89 -31.64 -38.27 -42.81
CA SER A 89 -31.90 -39.52 -43.52
C SER A 89 -32.83 -39.25 -44.70
N LEU A 90 -32.26 -38.79 -45.81
CA LEU A 90 -32.89 -38.87 -47.12
C LEU A 90 -32.93 -40.35 -47.48
N SER A 91 -34.13 -40.93 -47.42
CA SER A 91 -34.45 -42.20 -48.05
C SER A 91 -34.04 -42.15 -49.52
N TYR A 92 -32.83 -42.63 -49.83
CA TYR A 92 -32.41 -42.90 -51.20
C TYR A 92 -33.23 -44.08 -51.71
N GLN A 93 -34.35 -43.80 -52.38
CA GLN A 93 -35.00 -44.81 -53.19
C GLN A 93 -34.11 -45.01 -54.42
N GLN A 94 -33.22 -46.00 -54.33
CA GLN A 94 -32.41 -46.46 -55.45
C GLN A 94 -33.34 -46.64 -56.66
N PRO A 95 -33.10 -45.95 -57.79
CA PRO A 95 -33.84 -46.23 -59.01
C PRO A 95 -33.69 -47.72 -59.28
N GLN A 96 -34.79 -48.45 -59.22
CA GLN A 96 -34.81 -49.86 -59.55
C GLN A 96 -34.32 -49.95 -60.99
N LEU A 97 -33.08 -50.43 -61.16
CA LEU A 97 -32.58 -50.86 -62.45
C LEU A 97 -33.55 -51.93 -62.92
N MET A 98 -34.44 -51.54 -63.83
CA MET A 98 -35.29 -52.43 -64.59
C MET A 98 -34.36 -53.39 -65.31
N LEU A 99 -34.17 -54.57 -64.71
CA LEU A 99 -33.59 -55.73 -65.35
C LEU A 99 -34.60 -56.24 -66.38
N ALA A 100 -34.72 -55.52 -67.48
CA ALA A 100 -35.52 -55.88 -68.63
C ALA A 100 -34.62 -55.88 -69.86
N ASN A 101 -34.15 -57.09 -70.19
CA ASN A 101 -33.75 -57.56 -71.52
C ASN A 101 -32.66 -56.78 -72.27
N ASN A 102 -31.43 -57.31 -72.18
CA ASN A 102 -30.46 -57.48 -73.28
C ASN A 102 -30.54 -56.52 -74.48
N VAL A 103 -30.07 -55.30 -74.28
CA VAL A 103 -29.08 -54.69 -75.18
C VAL A 103 -28.03 -54.10 -74.25
N LEU A 104 -26.77 -54.53 -74.37
CA LEU A 104 -25.64 -53.80 -73.80
C LEU A 104 -25.60 -52.45 -74.53
N ASP A 105 -26.38 -51.49 -74.04
CA ASP A 105 -26.27 -50.11 -74.47
C ASP A 105 -24.95 -49.60 -73.90
N GLY A 106 -23.90 -49.65 -74.73
CA GLY A 106 -22.56 -49.24 -74.34
C GLY A 106 -22.56 -47.82 -73.75
N ASP A 107 -23.49 -46.98 -74.20
CA ASP A 107 -23.69 -45.62 -73.74
C ASP A 107 -24.18 -45.56 -72.28
N ALA A 108 -25.02 -46.50 -71.83
CA ALA A 108 -25.46 -46.57 -70.42
C ALA A 108 -24.31 -46.96 -69.48
N ILE A 109 -23.43 -47.87 -69.91
CA ILE A 109 -22.25 -48.28 -69.15
C ILE A 109 -21.23 -47.13 -69.08
N VAL A 110 -21.04 -46.41 -70.19
CA VAL A 110 -20.17 -45.23 -70.24
C VAL A 110 -20.72 -44.12 -69.35
N ALA A 111 -22.04 -43.87 -69.36
CA ALA A 111 -22.67 -42.89 -68.49
C ALA A 111 -22.48 -43.23 -67.01
N ASP A 112 -22.70 -44.49 -66.61
CA ASP A 112 -22.48 -44.94 -65.24
C ASP A 112 -21.00 -44.79 -64.83
N LEU A 113 -20.06 -45.16 -65.71
CA LEU A 113 -18.63 -44.97 -65.45
C LEU A 113 -18.26 -43.49 -65.27
N VAL A 114 -18.79 -42.59 -66.10
CA VAL A 114 -18.55 -41.15 -66.00
C VAL A 114 -19.14 -40.59 -64.69
N ILE A 115 -20.36 -40.99 -64.35
CA ILE A 115 -21.00 -40.59 -63.08
C ILE A 115 -20.13 -41.06 -61.90
N LYS A 116 -19.70 -42.33 -61.90
CA LYS A 116 -18.85 -42.89 -60.84
C LYS A 116 -17.49 -42.21 -60.74
N ASN A 117 -16.90 -41.81 -61.86
CA ASN A 117 -15.62 -41.10 -61.88
C ASN A 117 -15.76 -39.68 -61.27
N VAL A 118 -16.85 -38.96 -61.59
CA VAL A 118 -17.14 -37.65 -60.99
C VAL A 118 -17.43 -37.78 -59.50
N GLU A 119 -18.21 -38.80 -59.08
CA GLU A 119 -18.44 -39.09 -57.66
C GLU A 119 -17.14 -39.39 -56.91
N TYR A 120 -16.22 -40.13 -57.53
CA TYR A 120 -14.89 -40.38 -56.96
C TYR A 120 -14.08 -39.10 -56.81
N ASP A 121 -14.02 -38.25 -57.85
CA ASP A 121 -13.32 -36.96 -57.78
C ASP A 121 -13.90 -36.04 -56.69
N MET A 122 -15.22 -36.02 -56.53
CA MET A 122 -15.90 -35.31 -55.46
C MET A 122 -15.48 -35.83 -54.08
N LEU A 123 -15.50 -37.15 -53.88
CA LEU A 123 -15.13 -37.76 -52.62
C LEU A 123 -13.65 -37.51 -52.28
N VAL A 124 -12.76 -37.60 -53.26
CA VAL A 124 -11.32 -37.29 -53.08
C VAL A 124 -11.14 -35.84 -52.64
N HIS A 125 -11.87 -34.90 -53.25
CA HIS A 125 -11.82 -33.50 -52.86
C HIS A 125 -12.31 -33.27 -51.43
N GLU A 126 -13.43 -33.89 -51.06
CA GLU A 126 -14.00 -33.79 -49.71
C GLU A 126 -13.04 -34.36 -48.65
N ILE A 127 -12.46 -35.53 -48.90
CA ILE A 127 -11.42 -36.12 -48.03
C ILE A 127 -10.22 -35.17 -47.88
N SER A 128 -9.75 -34.56 -48.98
CA SER A 128 -8.64 -33.61 -48.93
C SER A 128 -8.95 -32.36 -48.09
N ILE A 129 -10.18 -31.85 -48.16
CA ILE A 129 -10.64 -30.73 -47.31
C ILE A 129 -10.66 -31.17 -45.85
N MET A 130 -11.22 -32.35 -45.55
CA MET A 130 -11.30 -32.87 -44.18
C MET A 130 -9.91 -33.08 -43.58
N GLU A 131 -8.97 -33.63 -44.34
CA GLU A 131 -7.58 -33.83 -43.90
C GLU A 131 -6.89 -32.50 -43.57
N ARG A 132 -7.09 -31.46 -44.40
CA ARG A 132 -6.57 -30.12 -44.12
C ARG A 132 -7.15 -29.53 -42.84
N ARG A 133 -8.47 -29.65 -42.63
CA ARG A 133 -9.12 -29.15 -41.40
C ARG A 133 -8.65 -29.92 -40.17
N TYR A 134 -8.49 -31.24 -40.29
CA TYR A 134 -7.97 -32.08 -39.20
C TYR A 134 -6.54 -31.71 -38.81
N THR A 135 -5.64 -31.54 -39.78
CA THR A 135 -4.25 -31.14 -39.51
C THR A 135 -4.17 -29.74 -38.88
N GLU A 136 -4.99 -28.80 -39.34
CA GLU A 136 -5.09 -27.47 -38.74
C GLU A 136 -5.62 -27.54 -37.30
N SER A 137 -6.67 -28.33 -37.05
CA SER A 137 -7.22 -28.57 -35.71
C SER A 137 -6.19 -29.21 -34.77
N SER A 138 -5.48 -30.24 -35.24
CA SER A 138 -4.41 -30.91 -34.50
C SER A 138 -3.29 -29.93 -34.12
N ARG A 139 -2.86 -29.07 -35.06
CA ARG A 139 -1.88 -28.01 -34.80
C ARG A 139 -2.40 -27.01 -33.75
N LYS A 140 -3.67 -26.59 -33.84
CA LYS A 140 -4.29 -25.69 -32.86
C LYS A 140 -4.32 -26.29 -31.47
N ILE A 141 -4.69 -27.57 -31.34
CA ILE A 141 -4.67 -28.31 -30.07
C ILE A 141 -3.24 -28.37 -29.52
N GLY A 142 -2.25 -28.64 -30.37
CA GLY A 142 -0.84 -28.61 -29.98
C GLY A 142 -0.40 -27.27 -29.39
N LEU A 143 -0.73 -26.17 -30.08
CA LEU A 143 -0.42 -24.81 -29.60
C LEU A 143 -1.15 -24.48 -28.29
N GLN A 144 -2.41 -24.89 -28.14
CA GLN A 144 -3.17 -24.71 -26.90
C GLN A 144 -2.55 -25.47 -25.73
N LYS A 145 -2.03 -26.68 -25.95
CA LYS A 145 -1.29 -27.44 -24.93
C LYS A 145 0.01 -26.74 -24.53
N SER A 146 0.81 -26.30 -25.49
CA SER A 146 2.05 -25.57 -25.20
C SER A 146 1.80 -24.26 -24.44
N LEU A 147 0.73 -23.52 -24.77
CA LEU A 147 0.34 -22.34 -24.02
C LEU A 147 -0.01 -22.68 -22.57
N LEU A 148 -0.75 -23.78 -22.35
CA LEU A 148 -1.10 -24.24 -21.02
C LEU A 148 0.15 -24.61 -20.20
N GLU A 149 1.09 -25.32 -20.80
CA GLU A 149 2.38 -25.67 -20.16
C GLU A 149 3.16 -24.43 -19.72
N VAL A 150 3.22 -23.39 -20.58
CA VAL A 150 3.87 -22.12 -20.23
C VAL A 150 3.17 -21.44 -19.06
N LEU A 151 1.84 -21.32 -19.10
CA LEU A 151 1.07 -20.71 -18.01
C LEU A 151 1.19 -21.48 -16.69
N GLU A 152 1.25 -22.81 -16.75
CA GLU A 152 1.46 -23.65 -15.58
C GLU A 152 2.88 -23.45 -14.99
N SER A 153 3.89 -23.32 -15.86
CA SER A 153 5.26 -23.01 -15.43
C SER A 153 5.37 -21.63 -14.78
N GLU A 154 4.73 -20.61 -15.35
CA GLU A 154 4.68 -19.26 -14.78
C GLU A 154 3.96 -19.25 -13.43
N ARG A 155 2.83 -19.95 -13.32
CA ARG A 155 2.12 -20.13 -12.06
C ARG A 155 3.03 -20.75 -11.00
N LEU A 156 3.79 -21.79 -11.35
CA LEU A 156 4.69 -22.45 -10.42
C LEU A 156 5.85 -21.55 -9.97
N MET A 157 6.44 -20.78 -10.89
CA MET A 157 7.45 -19.78 -10.57
C MET A 157 6.92 -18.71 -9.62
N LEU A 158 5.73 -18.15 -9.90
CA LEU A 158 5.09 -17.14 -9.06
C LEU A 158 4.75 -17.68 -7.65
N LEU A 159 4.28 -18.92 -7.55
CA LEU A 159 4.04 -19.56 -6.25
C LEU A 159 5.33 -19.70 -5.45
N ASN A 160 6.42 -20.10 -6.10
CA ASN A 160 7.73 -20.22 -5.45
C ASN A 160 8.29 -18.87 -5.00
N GLU A 161 8.18 -17.83 -5.84
CA GLU A 161 8.62 -16.48 -5.50
C GLU A 161 7.79 -15.91 -4.34
N ASN A 162 6.47 -16.11 -4.34
CA ASN A 162 5.61 -15.73 -3.22
C ASN A 162 5.99 -16.44 -1.92
N ALA A 163 6.32 -17.72 -1.96
CA ALA A 163 6.80 -18.45 -0.77
C ALA A 163 8.12 -17.85 -0.26
N SER A 164 9.08 -17.60 -1.15
CA SER A 164 10.37 -16.95 -0.83
C SER A 164 10.18 -15.57 -0.21
N LEU A 165 9.32 -14.73 -0.79
CA LEU A 165 8.95 -13.43 -0.25
C LEU A 165 8.29 -13.56 1.13
N GLY A 166 7.41 -14.54 1.31
CA GLY A 166 6.80 -14.85 2.61
C GLY A 166 7.84 -15.15 3.70
N TYR A 167 8.86 -15.95 3.40
CA TYR A 167 9.96 -16.21 4.34
C TYR A 167 10.76 -14.95 4.65
N ARG A 168 11.08 -14.12 3.64
CA ARG A 168 11.81 -12.87 3.83
C ARG A 168 11.03 -11.87 4.69
N VAL A 169 9.74 -11.72 4.44
CA VAL A 169 8.85 -10.86 5.25
C VAL A 169 8.82 -11.35 6.69
N THR A 170 8.66 -12.66 6.91
CA THR A 170 8.65 -13.25 8.25
C THR A 170 9.97 -13.00 8.98
N ALA A 171 11.11 -13.17 8.31
CA ALA A 171 12.42 -12.89 8.89
C ALA A 171 12.59 -11.41 9.30
N LEU A 172 12.20 -10.48 8.41
CA LEU A 172 12.25 -9.04 8.69
C LEU A 172 11.30 -8.62 9.82
N VAL A 173 10.15 -9.27 9.96
CA VAL A 173 9.21 -9.02 11.06
C VAL A 173 9.81 -9.43 12.40
N GLU A 174 10.45 -10.60 12.49
CA GLU A 174 11.12 -11.04 13.72
C GLU A 174 12.34 -10.18 14.06
N GLU A 175 13.14 -9.77 13.07
CA GLU A 175 14.25 -8.82 13.29
C GLU A 175 13.75 -7.48 13.82
N ASN A 176 12.70 -6.90 13.22
CA ASN A 176 12.11 -5.65 13.69
C ASN A 176 11.56 -5.75 15.11
N LYS A 177 10.97 -6.89 15.47
CA LYS A 177 10.52 -7.17 16.84
C LYS A 177 11.70 -7.21 17.82
N GLY A 178 12.81 -7.83 17.41
CA GLY A 178 14.08 -7.80 18.14
C GLY A 178 14.57 -6.37 18.37
N LEU A 179 14.73 -5.59 17.29
CA LEU A 179 15.17 -4.19 17.34
C LEU A 179 14.25 -3.30 18.19
N ALA A 180 12.93 -3.50 18.13
CA ALA A 180 11.98 -2.78 18.96
C ALA A 180 12.20 -3.07 20.45
N SER A 181 12.47 -4.32 20.81
CA SER A 181 12.75 -4.72 22.19
C SER A 181 14.08 -4.14 22.70
N GLU A 182 15.13 -4.14 21.87
CA GLU A 182 16.43 -3.56 22.17
C GLU A 182 16.36 -2.04 22.33
N SER A 183 15.66 -1.36 21.41
CA SER A 183 15.42 0.09 21.49
C SER A 183 14.71 0.47 22.79
N MET A 184 13.68 -0.28 23.17
CA MET A 184 12.97 -0.07 24.44
C MET A 184 13.85 -0.33 25.65
N PHE A 185 14.71 -1.34 25.62
CA PHE A 185 15.68 -1.59 26.69
C PHE A 185 16.69 -0.44 26.82
N MET A 186 17.27 0.01 25.71
CA MET A 186 18.22 1.12 25.69
C MET A 186 17.57 2.42 26.18
N LYS A 187 16.32 2.69 25.80
CA LYS A 187 15.55 3.84 26.31
C LYS A 187 15.39 3.78 27.84
N ARG A 188 15.07 2.62 28.40
CA ARG A 188 14.99 2.43 29.86
C ARG A 188 16.34 2.68 30.53
N LYS A 189 17.42 2.11 30.00
CA LYS A 189 18.78 2.29 30.54
C LYS A 189 19.25 3.74 30.48
N ALA A 190 19.00 4.43 29.38
CA ALA A 190 19.28 5.86 29.24
C ALA A 190 18.49 6.70 30.27
N SER A 191 17.22 6.37 30.51
CA SER A 191 16.40 7.02 31.54
C SER A 191 16.93 6.77 32.96
N GLU A 192 17.33 5.54 33.28
CA GLU A 192 17.97 5.20 34.55
C GLU A 192 19.25 5.99 34.79
N LEU A 193 20.13 6.06 33.78
CA LEU A 193 21.36 6.82 33.84
C LEU A 193 21.09 8.32 34.03
N ALA A 194 20.12 8.89 33.30
CA ALA A 194 19.74 10.29 33.46
C ALA A 194 19.29 10.60 34.90
N ARG A 195 18.50 9.71 35.51
CA ARG A 195 18.09 9.84 36.92
C ARG A 195 19.28 9.78 37.87
N CYS A 196 20.22 8.87 37.64
CA CYS A 196 21.45 8.75 38.44
C CYS A 196 22.27 10.04 38.40
N VAL A 197 22.48 10.60 37.20
CA VAL A 197 23.24 11.86 37.02
C VAL A 197 22.56 13.03 37.74
N LEU A 198 21.23 13.14 37.67
CA LEU A 198 20.49 14.18 38.39
C LEU A 198 20.67 14.05 39.91
N LYS A 199 20.57 12.82 40.43
CA LYS A 199 20.80 12.56 41.86
C LYS A 199 22.22 12.94 42.28
N MET A 200 23.25 12.55 41.52
CA MET A 200 24.64 12.92 41.81
C MET A 200 24.86 14.44 41.84
N ARG A 201 24.21 15.19 40.96
CA ARG A 201 24.29 16.66 40.97
C ARG A 201 23.68 17.25 42.24
N GLU A 202 22.55 16.72 42.68
CA GLU A 202 21.91 17.18 43.91
C GLU A 202 22.74 16.81 45.14
N ASP A 203 23.25 15.56 45.22
CA ASP A 203 24.13 15.11 46.30
C ASP A 203 25.39 16.00 46.39
N HIS A 204 25.99 16.34 45.25
CA HIS A 204 27.13 17.26 45.20
C HIS A 204 26.75 18.68 45.69
N ARG A 205 25.58 19.19 45.32
CA ARG A 205 25.07 20.49 45.78
C ARG A 205 24.88 20.50 47.30
N VAL A 206 24.25 19.47 47.85
CA VAL A 206 24.05 19.30 49.30
C VAL A 206 25.40 19.22 50.02
N PHE A 207 26.36 18.45 49.49
CA PHE A 207 27.70 18.38 50.04
C PHE A 207 28.39 19.76 50.12
N MET A 208 28.33 20.54 49.04
CA MET A 208 28.92 21.89 49.00
C MET A 208 28.24 22.86 49.99
N LEU A 209 26.92 22.75 50.15
CA LEU A 209 26.18 23.56 51.13
C LEU A 209 26.52 23.17 52.56
N ASN A 210 26.62 21.88 52.88
CA ASN A 210 27.04 21.40 54.19
C ASN A 210 28.43 21.92 54.56
N ARG A 211 29.38 21.86 53.62
CA ARG A 211 30.72 22.44 53.82
C ARG A 211 30.68 23.93 54.12
N LYS A 212 29.83 24.67 53.42
CA LYS A 212 29.66 26.12 53.66
C LYS A 212 29.03 26.41 55.03
N ILE A 213 28.09 25.58 55.47
CA ILE A 213 27.48 25.67 56.80
C ILE A 213 28.53 25.44 57.89
N GLU A 214 29.36 24.39 57.76
CA GLU A 214 30.47 24.11 58.69
C GLU A 214 31.41 25.31 58.81
N ASP A 215 31.85 25.88 57.68
CA ASP A 215 32.73 27.06 57.66
C ASP A 215 32.09 28.27 58.35
N LEU A 216 30.80 28.52 58.09
CA LEU A 216 30.07 29.64 58.70
C LEU A 216 29.86 29.41 60.21
N GLN A 217 29.56 28.19 60.64
CA GLN A 217 29.46 27.85 62.06
C GLN A 217 30.79 28.07 62.78
N GLY A 218 31.91 27.69 62.16
CA GLY A 218 33.25 27.97 62.69
C GLY A 218 33.53 29.48 62.83
N GLN A 219 33.11 30.29 61.85
CA GLN A 219 33.23 31.75 61.92
C GLN A 219 32.37 32.36 63.02
N VAL A 220 31.12 31.90 63.18
CA VAL A 220 30.22 32.34 64.25
C VAL A 220 30.82 32.02 65.61
N TYR A 221 31.28 30.78 65.82
CA TYR A 221 31.93 30.38 67.06
C TYR A 221 33.17 31.24 67.38
N GLY A 222 34.01 31.50 66.36
CA GLY A 222 35.16 32.39 66.51
C GLY A 222 34.80 33.85 66.84
N LEU A 223 33.69 34.36 66.30
CA LEU A 223 33.15 35.68 66.62
C LEU A 223 32.57 35.72 68.04
N GLU A 224 31.79 34.72 68.43
CA GLU A 224 31.22 34.58 69.78
C GLU A 224 32.33 34.54 70.83
N ARG A 225 33.40 33.78 70.59
CA ARG A 225 34.57 33.73 71.49
C ARG A 225 35.22 35.11 71.66
N ARG A 226 35.50 35.80 70.55
CA ARG A 226 36.09 37.16 70.60
C ARG A 226 35.17 38.19 71.26
N ASN A 227 33.86 38.12 71.00
CA ASN A 227 32.88 38.98 71.66
C ASN A 227 32.86 38.74 73.17
N LYS A 228 32.88 37.46 73.60
CA LYS A 228 32.94 37.12 75.02
C LYS A 228 34.19 37.69 75.69
N GLU A 229 35.36 37.51 75.08
CA GLU A 229 36.63 38.08 75.54
C GLU A 229 36.56 39.62 75.63
N TYR A 230 35.94 40.27 74.65
CA TYR A 230 35.75 41.73 74.63
C TYR A 230 34.87 42.21 75.80
N TYR A 231 33.73 41.56 76.04
CA TYR A 231 32.85 41.91 77.16
C TYR A 231 33.50 41.66 78.52
N GLU A 232 34.26 40.57 78.69
CA GLU A 232 35.02 40.31 79.92
C GLU A 232 36.05 41.40 80.21
N GLN A 233 36.72 41.94 79.18
CA GLN A 233 37.63 43.08 79.33
C GLN A 233 36.91 44.36 79.72
N LEU A 234 35.72 44.61 79.15
CA LEU A 234 34.91 45.78 79.48
C LEU A 234 34.48 45.77 80.95
N VAL A 235 33.98 44.62 81.43
CA VAL A 235 33.58 44.44 82.84
C VAL A 235 34.75 44.64 83.81
N LYS A 236 35.96 44.21 83.42
CA LYS A 236 37.18 44.45 84.22
C LYS A 236 37.60 45.93 84.27
N LYS A 237 37.27 46.74 83.25
CA LYS A 237 37.55 48.18 83.23
C LYS A 237 36.52 49.01 83.99
N ASP A 238 35.25 48.60 84.00
CA ASP A 238 34.16 49.28 84.72
C ASP A 238 34.08 48.91 86.21
N GLN A 239 34.96 48.02 86.68
CA GLN A 239 35.10 47.74 88.11
C GLN A 239 35.85 48.92 88.76
N PRO A 240 35.25 49.68 89.69
CA PRO A 240 35.90 50.85 90.27
C PRO A 240 37.12 50.38 91.06
N VAL A 241 38.30 50.72 90.55
CA VAL A 241 39.54 50.74 91.33
C VAL A 241 39.27 51.66 92.51
N LYS A 242 39.22 51.09 93.72
CA LYS A 242 39.37 51.86 94.96
C LYS A 242 40.69 52.62 94.82
N GLN A 243 40.59 53.92 94.57
CA GLN A 243 41.71 54.85 94.60
C GLN A 243 42.27 54.87 96.03
N ASP A 244 43.47 54.33 96.20
CA ASP A 244 44.38 54.86 97.20
C ASP A 244 45.12 56.06 96.57
N LYS A 245 45.08 57.16 97.32
CA LYS A 245 45.65 58.46 96.96
C LYS A 245 47.17 58.40 97.00
N GLY A 246 47.82 58.89 95.95
CA GLY A 246 49.26 59.17 95.91
C GLY A 246 49.56 60.19 94.81
N CYS A 247 49.98 61.38 95.22
CA CYS A 247 50.12 62.62 94.44
C CYS A 247 51.33 62.69 93.47
N ILE A 248 51.30 63.72 92.58
CA ILE A 248 52.43 64.46 91.95
C ILE A 248 53.10 63.72 90.75
N GLU A 249 53.43 64.27 89.56
CA GLU A 249 53.54 65.63 88.99
C GLU A 249 53.52 65.58 87.44
N LYS A 250 53.58 66.78 86.85
CA LYS A 250 53.51 67.19 85.44
C LYS A 250 54.58 66.57 84.50
N ASN A 251 54.24 66.37 83.22
CA ASN A 251 54.80 67.14 82.10
C ASN A 251 54.24 66.71 80.74
N ALA A 252 53.97 67.71 79.92
CA ALA A 252 53.60 67.60 78.51
C ALA A 252 54.80 67.13 77.68
N TYR A 253 54.60 66.12 76.81
CA TYR A 253 55.25 66.05 75.50
C TYR A 253 54.30 65.34 74.52
N ASP A 254 53.98 66.11 73.49
CA ASP A 254 53.43 65.73 72.20
C ASP A 254 54.34 64.67 71.53
N VAL A 255 53.78 63.49 71.23
CA VAL A 255 54.35 62.55 70.26
C VAL A 255 53.18 61.81 69.60
N GLY A 256 52.88 62.19 68.35
CA GLY A 256 51.97 61.47 67.48
C GLY A 256 52.42 60.01 67.26
N LEU A 257 51.45 59.10 67.29
CA LEU A 257 51.65 57.74 66.80
C LEU A 257 50.75 57.53 65.59
N ASP A 258 51.36 57.82 64.43
CA ASP A 258 50.96 57.38 63.11
C ASP A 258 50.78 55.85 63.08
N GLY A 259 49.66 55.41 62.51
CA GLY A 259 49.15 54.04 62.67
C GLY A 259 48.27 53.57 61.52
N CYS A 260 48.66 53.91 60.28
CA CYS A 260 48.55 53.06 59.10
C CYS A 260 47.24 52.25 58.91
N PHE A 261 46.18 52.89 58.39
CA PHE A 261 45.16 52.17 57.63
C PHE A 261 45.67 51.91 56.21
N LYS A 262 46.31 50.77 55.98
CA LYS A 262 46.50 50.22 54.63
C LYS A 262 45.39 49.22 54.35
N THR A 263 44.35 49.70 53.68
CA THR A 263 43.35 48.83 53.04
C THR A 263 43.97 48.29 51.74
N GLU A 264 44.58 47.11 51.80
CA GLU A 264 45.01 46.40 50.59
C GLU A 264 43.79 45.83 49.86
N VAL A 265 43.38 46.52 48.81
CA VAL A 265 42.51 45.96 47.77
C VAL A 265 43.34 44.97 46.95
N ILE A 266 43.24 43.68 47.27
CA ILE A 266 43.81 42.61 46.45
C ILE A 266 42.94 42.43 45.20
N ASN A 267 43.31 43.13 44.14
CA ASN A 267 42.85 42.82 42.78
C ASN A 267 43.69 41.66 42.22
N GLN A 268 43.16 40.45 42.20
CA GLN A 268 43.69 39.37 41.34
C GLN A 268 43.05 39.47 39.96
N LYS A 269 43.81 40.03 39.01
CA LYS A 269 43.61 39.86 37.57
C LYS A 269 44.07 38.45 37.16
N LEU A 270 43.16 37.63 36.65
CA LEU A 270 43.51 36.50 35.79
C LEU A 270 43.59 36.98 34.33
N LYS A 271 44.74 36.70 33.71
CA LYS A 271 45.14 37.07 32.34
C LYS A 271 44.10 36.69 31.28
N LYS A 272 43.75 37.66 30.42
CA LYS A 272 43.17 37.45 29.10
C LYS A 272 44.25 37.80 28.07
N GLY A 273 44.71 36.80 27.33
CA GLY A 273 45.65 36.97 26.22
C GLY A 273 44.93 37.48 24.96
N ASP A 274 45.50 38.55 24.42
CA ASP A 274 45.58 39.05 23.04
C ASP A 274 44.49 38.71 22.01
N ARG A 275 43.87 39.77 21.50
CA ARG A 275 43.61 39.92 20.06
C ARG A 275 44.01 41.31 19.60
N ASN A 276 45.01 41.36 18.72
CA ASN A 276 45.24 42.49 17.84
C ASN A 276 44.05 42.67 16.89
N GLY A 277 43.67 43.93 16.68
CA GLY A 277 42.77 44.32 15.61
C GLY A 277 43.49 44.44 14.27
N ILE A 278 42.72 44.29 13.19
CA ILE A 278 42.61 45.14 12.00
C ILE A 278 41.85 44.32 10.94
N GLY A 279 40.74 44.85 10.40
CA GLY A 279 40.16 44.37 9.13
C GLY A 279 38.64 44.27 9.06
N LYS A 280 37.99 45.43 8.83
CA LYS A 280 36.74 45.69 8.06
C LYS A 280 35.75 44.54 7.75
N GLY A 281 34.47 44.77 8.07
CA GLY A 281 33.37 44.40 7.16
C GLY A 281 32.10 43.80 7.78
N SER A 282 31.10 44.65 8.03
CA SER A 282 29.67 44.47 7.73
C SER A 282 28.85 43.25 8.25
N VAL A 283 27.87 43.60 9.10
CA VAL A 283 26.46 43.10 9.14
C VAL A 283 26.18 41.70 9.70
N GLY A 284 25.62 41.70 10.92
CA GLY A 284 24.33 41.07 11.21
C GLY A 284 24.28 39.56 11.48
N GLY A 285 23.87 39.19 12.71
CA GLY A 285 23.04 37.99 12.91
C GLY A 285 23.73 36.75 13.48
N LYS A 286 23.64 36.62 14.81
CA LYS A 286 23.77 35.41 15.65
C LYS A 286 23.62 34.06 14.91
N ARG A 287 24.71 33.28 14.83
CA ARG A 287 24.63 31.81 14.68
C ARG A 287 24.48 31.18 16.08
N ARG A 288 23.25 30.77 16.42
CA ARG A 288 22.94 29.85 17.53
C ARG A 288 22.35 28.56 16.95
N SER A 289 23.08 27.46 17.13
CA SER A 289 22.59 26.08 17.25
C SER A 289 21.41 25.63 16.35
N SER A 290 21.69 25.27 15.10
CA SER A 290 20.75 24.66 14.14
C SER A 290 20.42 23.18 14.40
N LEU A 291 20.75 22.63 15.57
CA LEU A 291 20.51 21.21 15.90
C LEU A 291 19.12 20.96 16.52
N TRP A 292 18.53 21.97 17.19
CA TRP A 292 17.22 21.84 17.84
C TRP A 292 16.05 22.16 16.92
N GLU A 293 16.27 22.98 15.89
CA GLU A 293 15.25 23.39 14.92
C GLU A 293 14.87 22.25 13.96
N ARG A 294 15.75 21.24 13.83
CA ARG A 294 15.57 20.09 12.95
C ARG A 294 14.79 18.94 13.60
N VAL A 295 14.70 18.91 14.93
CA VAL A 295 13.92 17.92 15.70
C VAL A 295 12.46 18.34 15.84
N LYS A 296 12.18 19.65 15.75
CA LYS A 296 10.82 20.20 15.90
C LYS A 296 9.96 20.12 14.63
N ASN A 297 10.55 19.72 13.50
CA ASN A 297 9.85 19.57 12.21
C ASN A 297 9.44 18.12 11.89
N MET A 298 9.51 17.22 12.87
CA MET A 298 8.96 15.86 12.74
C MET A 298 7.71 15.71 13.60
N ASP A 299 6.60 16.26 13.10
CA ASP A 299 5.26 15.78 13.44
C ASP A 299 4.34 16.03 12.25
N LEU A 300 4.20 15.02 11.38
CA LEU A 300 2.98 14.77 10.60
C LEU A 300 2.91 13.32 10.12
N PHE A 301 3.03 12.35 11.03
CA PHE A 301 2.43 11.02 10.83
C PHE A 301 1.17 10.95 11.70
N LEU A 302 0.12 11.60 11.22
CA LEU A 302 -1.25 11.33 11.65
C LEU A 302 -1.79 10.20 10.76
N CYS A 303 -1.42 8.95 11.06
CA CYS A 303 -2.30 7.83 10.73
C CYS A 303 -3.40 7.83 11.79
N GLY A 304 -4.49 8.53 11.49
CA GLY A 304 -5.74 8.39 12.20
C GLY A 304 -6.25 6.96 12.03
N LEU A 305 -6.38 6.28 13.16
CA LEU A 305 -7.28 5.15 13.35
C LEU A 305 -8.71 5.70 13.31
N ASP A 306 -9.50 5.31 12.32
CA ASP A 306 -10.96 5.36 12.42
C ASP A 306 -11.47 3.97 12.80
N PRO A 307 -11.98 3.76 14.02
CA PRO A 307 -12.97 2.75 14.28
C PRO A 307 -14.36 3.34 13.96
N THR A 308 -15.21 2.56 13.29
CA THR A 308 -16.66 2.75 13.05
C THR A 308 -17.09 3.53 11.79
N CYS A 309 -17.33 2.78 10.72
CA CYS A 309 -18.60 2.84 9.96
C CYS A 309 -18.85 1.48 9.28
N THR A 310 -20.14 1.15 9.23
CA THR A 310 -20.85 -0.05 8.71
C THR A 310 -20.25 -0.80 7.54
#